data_AF-A0AA41SQM3-F1
#
_entry.id   AF-A0AA41SQM3-F1
#
_cell.length_a   1.000
_cell.length_b   1.000
_cell.length_c   1.000
_cell.angle_alpha   90.00
_cell.angle_beta   90.00
_cell.angle_gamma   90.00
#
_symmetry.space_group_name_H-M   'P 1'
#
loop_
_entity.id
_entity.type
_entity.pdbx_description
1 polymer ?
#
loop_
_entity_poly.entity_id
_entity_poly.type
_entity_poly.pdbx_seq_one_letter_code
_entity_poly.pdbx_strand_id
1 'polypeptide(L)'
;MRTVKPEKHLRFCQENGFSSHFVSAKTGDSVFLCFQKVAAEILGIKLNKAEIEQPQRVVKADIVNYNQDPMSRTVPRPRSSTRMLQCVLSRAEALAAAR
;
A
#
# COMPACT_ATOMS: atom_id res chain seq x y z
N MET A 1 -17.27 15.91 -3.34
CA MET A 1 -16.54 17.18 -3.16
C MET A 1 -16.37 17.45 -1.67
N ARG A 2 -15.21 17.96 -1.24
CA ARG A 2 -15.03 18.46 0.14
C ARG A 2 -15.60 19.89 0.22
N THR A 3 -16.25 20.22 1.34
CA THR A 3 -16.82 21.56 1.58
C THR A 3 -15.75 22.64 1.72
N VAL A 4 -14.58 22.28 2.26
CA VAL A 4 -13.44 23.18 2.45
C VAL A 4 -12.39 22.92 1.38
N LYS A 5 -11.93 23.99 0.73
CA LYS A 5 -10.81 23.94 -0.22
C LYS A 5 -9.49 23.63 0.51
N PRO A 6 -8.62 22.78 -0.04
CA PRO A 6 -7.39 22.36 0.63
C PRO A 6 -6.45 23.54 0.91
N GLU A 7 -6.45 24.58 0.07
CA GLU A 7 -5.62 25.76 0.25
C GLU A 7 -6.01 26.54 1.51
N LYS A 8 -7.32 26.66 1.78
CA LYS A 8 -7.82 27.32 3.01
C LYS A 8 -7.45 26.52 4.25
N HIS A 9 -7.54 25.20 4.18
CA HIS A 9 -7.13 24.33 5.29
C HIS A 9 -5.64 24.49 5.60
N LEU A 10 -4.79 24.43 4.58
CA LEU A 10 -3.34 24.56 4.75
C LEU A 10 -2.96 25.92 5.34
N ARG A 11 -3.54 27.01 4.82
CA ARG A 11 -3.29 28.36 5.30
C ARG A 11 -3.68 28.52 6.77
N PHE A 12 -4.86 28.05 7.14
CA PHE A 12 -5.32 28.10 8.53
C PHE A 12 -4.41 27.30 9.47
N CYS A 13 -3.94 26.13 9.04
CA CYS A 13 -2.98 25.34 9.81
C CYS A 13 -1.64 26.08 9.98
N GLN A 14 -1.11 26.70 8.93
CA GLN A 14 0.16 27.45 9.02
C GLN A 14 0.06 28.67 9.92
N GLU A 15 -1.03 29.45 9.82
CA GLU A 15 -1.23 30.65 10.62
C GLU A 15 -1.33 30.36 12.13
N ASN A 16 -1.84 29.17 12.50
CA ASN A 16 -2.01 28.77 13.89
C ASN A 16 -0.95 27.76 14.37
N GLY A 17 0.02 27.39 13.53
CA GLY A 17 1.02 26.38 13.86
C GLY A 17 0.46 24.95 14.07
N PHE A 18 -0.67 24.62 13.43
CA PHE A 18 -1.27 23.28 13.51
C PHE A 18 -0.72 22.34 12.44
N SER A 19 -0.71 21.04 12.77
CA SER A 19 -0.46 19.98 11.82
C SER A 19 -1.69 19.74 10.92
N SER A 20 -1.45 19.65 9.61
CA SER A 20 -2.49 19.39 8.61
C SER A 20 -2.69 17.89 8.42
N HIS A 21 -3.94 17.43 8.58
CA HIS A 21 -4.33 16.02 8.42
C HIS A 21 -5.65 15.92 7.66
N PHE A 22 -5.66 15.06 6.63
CA PHE A 22 -6.87 14.68 5.91
C PHE A 22 -7.23 13.25 6.30
N VAL A 23 -8.40 13.06 6.88
CA VAL A 23 -8.86 11.75 7.38
C VAL A 23 -10.27 11.45 6.87
N SER A 24 -10.60 10.16 6.77
CA SER A 24 -11.93 9.69 6.44
C SER A 24 -12.39 8.64 7.44
N ALA A 25 -13.29 9.01 8.35
CA ALA A 25 -13.89 8.08 9.30
C ALA A 25 -14.70 6.97 8.62
N LYS A 26 -15.23 7.24 7.42
CA LYS A 26 -16.03 6.27 6.65
C LYS A 26 -15.19 5.11 6.11
N THR A 27 -14.02 5.42 5.58
CA THR A 27 -13.12 4.42 4.97
C THR A 27 -11.99 3.98 5.90
N GLY A 28 -11.83 4.66 7.05
CA GLY A 28 -10.70 4.46 7.96
C GLY A 28 -9.38 5.05 7.43
N ASP A 29 -9.42 5.80 6.34
CA ASP A 29 -8.22 6.34 5.70
C ASP A 29 -7.54 7.38 6.61
N SER A 30 -6.26 7.13 6.88
CA SER A 30 -5.36 8.01 7.62
C SER A 30 -5.80 8.34 9.06
N VAL A 31 -6.84 7.68 9.59
CA VAL A 31 -7.33 7.90 10.96
C VAL A 31 -6.27 7.46 11.97
N PHE A 32 -5.70 6.27 11.80
CA PHE A 32 -4.65 5.76 12.69
C PHE A 32 -3.38 6.63 12.64
N LEU A 33 -2.94 7.03 11.44
CA LEU A 33 -1.78 7.90 11.25
C LEU A 33 -1.95 9.27 11.88
N CYS A 34 -3.16 9.83 11.84
CA CYS A 34 -3.47 11.10 12.47
C CYS A 34 -3.16 11.04 13.98
N PHE A 35 -3.71 10.05 14.68
CA PHE A 35 -3.46 9.89 16.12
C PHE A 35 -1.99 9.56 16.43
N GLN A 36 -1.35 8.71 15.64
CA GLN A 36 0.07 8.39 15.83
C GLN A 36 0.96 9.62 15.67
N LYS A 37 0.72 10.44 14.64
CA LYS A 37 1.49 11.65 14.39
C LYS A 37 1.27 12.70 15.48
N VAL A 38 0.03 12.90 15.93
CA VAL A 38 -0.27 13.79 17.07
C VAL A 38 0.42 13.31 18.35
N ALA A 39 0.38 12.01 18.64
CA ALA A 39 1.08 11.45 19.80
C ALA A 39 2.60 11.68 19.71
N ALA A 40 3.20 11.48 18.53
CA ALA A 40 4.62 11.72 18.31
C ALA A 40 5.00 13.21 18.42
N GLU A 41 4.14 14.12 17.94
CA GLU A 41 4.30 15.57 18.09
C GLU A 41 4.29 15.98 19.57
N ILE A 42 3.38 15.42 20.38
CA ILE A 42 3.32 15.67 21.84
C ILE A 42 4.57 15.12 22.55
N LEU A 43 5.04 13.93 22.15
CA LEU A 43 6.21 13.28 22.75
C LEU A 43 7.55 13.82 22.22
N GLY A 44 7.55 14.67 21.18
CA GLY A 44 8.76 15.19 20.55
C GLY A 44 9.59 14.15 19.78
N ILE A 45 8.98 13.03 19.39
CA ILE A 45 9.65 11.94 18.68
C ILE A 45 9.51 12.17 17.18
N LYS A 46 10.64 12.21 16.46
CA LYS A 46 10.64 12.29 15.00
C LYS A 46 10.27 10.93 14.39
N LEU A 47 9.05 10.80 13.89
CA LEU A 47 8.62 9.62 13.14
C LEU A 47 9.45 9.46 11.87
N ASN A 48 9.92 8.24 11.63
CA ASN A 48 10.69 7.94 10.42
C ASN A 48 9.75 7.83 9.21
N LYS A 49 10.24 8.15 8.01
CA LYS A 49 9.44 8.13 6.77
C LYS A 49 8.78 6.76 6.53
N ALA A 50 9.42 5.68 6.97
CA ALA A 50 8.89 4.32 6.88
C ALA A 50 7.63 4.08 7.75
N GLU A 51 7.47 4.77 8.88
CA GLU A 51 6.32 4.59 9.77
C GLU A 51 5.08 5.35 9.28
N ILE A 52 5.30 6.42 8.50
CA ILE A 52 4.24 7.29 7.98
C ILE A 52 3.49 6.62 6.82
N GLU A 53 4.18 5.81 6.01
CA GLU A 53 3.59 5.15 4.83
C GLU A 53 3.04 3.74 5.14
N GLN A 54 3.49 3.11 6.24
CA GLN A 54 3.29 1.68 6.49
C GLN A 54 2.40 1.32 7.72
N PRO A 55 1.28 2.01 8.02
CA PRO A 55 0.35 1.54 9.06
C PRO A 55 -0.70 0.57 8.48
N GLN A 56 -0.46 -0.06 7.32
CA GLN A 56 -1.41 -1.04 6.81
C GLN A 56 -1.23 -2.33 7.61
N ARG A 57 -2.01 -2.46 8.69
CA ARG A 57 -2.02 -3.67 9.52
C ARG A 57 -2.26 -4.87 8.62
N VAL A 58 -1.31 -5.80 8.59
CA VAL A 58 -1.46 -7.07 7.89
C VAL A 58 -2.64 -7.80 8.51
N VAL A 59 -3.71 -7.98 7.74
CA VAL A 59 -4.87 -8.75 8.17
C VAL A 59 -4.46 -10.21 8.21
N LYS A 60 -4.47 -10.81 9.39
CA LYS A 60 -4.27 -12.25 9.55
C LYS A 60 -5.54 -12.95 9.07
N ALA A 61 -5.43 -13.71 7.99
CA ALA A 61 -6.48 -14.58 7.52
C ALA A 61 -6.15 -16.01 7.95
N ASP A 62 -7.01 -16.60 8.77
CA ASP A 62 -6.91 -18.02 9.07
C ASP A 62 -7.42 -18.81 7.85
N ILE A 63 -6.55 -19.63 7.26
CA ILE A 63 -6.95 -20.56 6.20
C ILE A 63 -7.67 -21.72 6.89
N VAL A 64 -9.00 -21.73 6.82
CA VAL A 64 -9.80 -22.87 7.28
C VAL A 64 -9.49 -24.04 6.35
N ASN A 65 -8.66 -24.97 6.83
CA ASN A 65 -8.40 -26.23 6.15
C ASN A 65 -9.61 -27.15 6.36
N TYR A 66 -10.61 -27.04 5.49
CA TYR A 66 -11.63 -28.07 5.39
C TYR A 66 -10.90 -29.36 5.00
N ASN A 67 -11.03 -30.41 5.82
CA ASN A 67 -10.59 -31.76 5.44
C ASN A 67 -11.23 -32.06 4.07
N GLN A 68 -10.41 -31.98 3.03
CA GLN A 68 -10.82 -32.36 1.68
C GLN A 68 -10.94 -33.87 1.69
N ASP A 69 -12.15 -34.39 1.82
CA ASP A 69 -12.47 -35.63 1.12
C ASP A 69 -12.05 -35.43 -0.35
N PRO A 70 -11.33 -36.39 -0.98
CA PRO A 70 -10.63 -36.16 -2.24
C PRO A 70 -11.61 -36.02 -3.40
N MET A 71 -12.18 -34.82 -3.56
CA MET A 71 -12.82 -34.38 -4.79
C MET A 71 -11.74 -33.73 -5.64
N SER A 72 -11.31 -34.49 -6.64
CA SER A 72 -10.44 -34.05 -7.73
C SER A 72 -10.84 -32.66 -8.23
N ARG A 73 -10.11 -31.64 -7.77
CA ARG A 73 -10.14 -30.30 -8.34
C ARG A 73 -8.71 -29.93 -8.70
N THR A 74 -8.48 -29.77 -9.98
CA THR A 74 -7.25 -29.30 -10.61
C THR A 74 -6.93 -27.88 -10.12
N VAL A 75 -6.03 -27.77 -9.14
CA VAL A 75 -5.44 -26.50 -8.71
C VAL A 75 -4.37 -26.10 -9.75
N PRO A 76 -4.39 -24.88 -10.34
CA PRO A 76 -3.26 -24.44 -11.15
C PRO A 76 -2.07 -24.17 -10.22
N ARG A 77 -0.94 -24.84 -10.53
CA ARG A 77 0.31 -24.72 -9.78
C ARG A 77 0.80 -23.26 -9.79
N PRO A 78 1.27 -22.70 -8.67
CA PRO A 78 2.03 -21.46 -8.71
C PRO A 78 3.37 -21.78 -9.39
N ARG A 79 3.56 -21.26 -10.62
CA ARG A 79 4.84 -21.41 -11.31
C ARG A 79 5.87 -20.58 -10.58
N SER A 80 6.69 -21.30 -9.82
CA SER A 80 8.03 -20.94 -9.39
C SER A 80 8.74 -20.03 -10.39
N SER A 81 9.20 -18.89 -9.85
CA SER A 81 10.45 -18.21 -10.14
C SER A 81 11.29 -18.79 -11.28
N THR A 82 11.15 -18.22 -12.48
CA THR A 82 12.22 -17.95 -13.48
C THR A 82 11.57 -17.47 -14.77
N ARG A 83 11.05 -16.23 -14.78
CA ARG A 83 10.65 -15.59 -16.04
C ARG A 83 10.80 -14.07 -16.03
N MET A 84 11.96 -13.60 -15.60
CA MET A 84 12.40 -12.23 -15.91
C MET A 84 13.43 -12.18 -17.06
N LEU A 85 14.10 -13.29 -17.39
CA LEU A 85 15.14 -13.30 -18.43
C LEU A 85 14.65 -13.63 -19.85
N GLN A 86 13.41 -14.10 -20.03
CA GLN A 86 12.94 -14.51 -21.36
C GLN A 86 12.34 -13.39 -22.22
N CYS A 87 12.21 -12.16 -21.69
CA CYS A 87 11.66 -11.05 -22.47
C CYS A 87 12.70 -10.40 -23.41
N VAL A 88 14.01 -10.57 -23.15
CA VAL A 88 15.07 -9.96 -23.97
C VAL A 88 15.58 -10.84 -25.10
N LEU A 89 15.50 -12.17 -25.01
CA LEU A 89 16.03 -13.06 -26.06
C LEU A 89 15.14 -13.15 -27.30
N SER A 90 13.82 -12.99 -27.18
CA SER A 90 12.91 -13.16 -28.33
C SER A 90 12.95 -11.99 -29.33
N ARG A 91 13.61 -10.88 -28.99
CA ARG A 91 13.82 -9.74 -29.90
C ARG A 91 15.13 -9.81 -30.69
N ALA A 92 16.06 -10.69 -30.30
CA ALA A 92 17.34 -10.84 -30.99
C ALA A 92 17.26 -11.77 -32.22
N GLU A 93 16.38 -12.78 -32.20
CA GLU A 93 16.25 -13.72 -33.34
C GLU A 93 15.49 -13.13 -34.55
N ALA A 94 14.71 -12.07 -34.35
CA ALA A 94 13.97 -11.43 -35.45
C ALA A 94 14.85 -10.56 -36.38
N LEU A 95 16.10 -10.25 -36.02
CA LEU A 95 16.99 -9.45 -36.87
C LEU A 95 17.97 -10.30 -37.71
N ALA A 96 18.06 -11.62 -37.46
CA ALA A 96 19.00 -12.51 -38.14
C ALA A 96 18.40 -13.24 -39.37
N ALA A 97 17.08 -13.15 -39.60
CA ALA A 97 16.40 -13.83 -40.71
C ALA A 97 16.11 -12.94 -41.93
N ALA A 98 16.68 -11.73 -41.98
CA ALA A 98 16.63 -10.84 -43.14
C ALA A 98 18.01 -10.76 -43.82
N ARG A 99 18.46 -11.87 -44.41
CA ARG A 99 19.47 -11.92 -45.47
C ARG A 99 19.39 -13.24 -46.23
#